data_AF-X0ZFU3-F1
#
_entry.id   AF-X0ZFU3-F1
#
_cell.length_a   1.000
_cell.length_b   1.000
_cell.length_c   1.000
_cell.angle_alpha   90.00
_cell.angle_beta   90.00
_cell.angle_gamma   90.00
#
_symmetry.space_group_name_H-M   'P 1'
#
loop_
_entity.id
_entity.type
_entity.pdbx_description
1 polymer ?
#
loop_
_entity_poly.entity_id
_entity_poly.type
_entity_poly.pdbx_seq_one_letter_code
_entity_poly.pdbx_strand_id
1 'polypeptide(L)'
;SEIEQVVGDYYSTRASTNLDKLIAQSEKETETAVEVVTDEQSMDLDQLMREAEEAPIIRIANLILSRAIRERASDIHLEPLEKKVAIRYRIDGTLYPILTLPKRVQDAVVSRIKIISEMDIAEHRLPQDGRFRVRAHNRDVDFRVSTIPTRFGEKVVLRLLDKAQLTGLTIDRLGLEENVLEKYQKAIKQPYGMIVLTGPTSCGKSTSLYAAIRAINSPDKNILTIEDP
;
A
#
# COMPACT_ATOMS: atom_id res chain seq x y z
N SER A 1 27.33 6.39 -3.54
CA SER A 1 27.35 6.79 -4.96
C SER A 1 26.71 8.17 -5.11
N GLU A 2 27.15 9.02 -6.04
CA GLU A 2 26.50 10.32 -6.35
C GLU A 2 24.98 10.16 -6.59
N ILE A 3 24.56 9.01 -7.11
CA ILE A 3 23.15 8.65 -7.33
C ILE A 3 22.39 8.48 -6.01
N GLU A 4 22.97 7.81 -5.01
CA GLU A 4 22.32 7.63 -3.69
C GLU A 4 22.20 8.96 -2.95
N GLN A 5 23.14 9.86 -3.18
CA GLN A 5 23.15 11.20 -2.59
C GLN A 5 22.10 12.08 -3.26
N VAL A 6 21.98 12.06 -4.58
CA VAL A 6 20.92 12.77 -5.32
C VAL A 6 19.52 12.22 -5.01
N VAL A 7 19.38 10.90 -4.87
CA VAL A 7 18.12 10.27 -4.44
C VAL A 7 17.79 10.66 -3.00
N GLY A 8 18.77 10.58 -2.09
CA GLY A 8 18.64 11.00 -0.70
C GLY A 8 18.24 12.47 -0.58
N ASP A 9 18.84 13.35 -1.38
CA ASP A 9 18.57 14.79 -1.40
C ASP A 9 17.21 15.10 -2.04
N TYR A 10 16.82 14.41 -3.11
CA TYR A 10 15.51 14.58 -3.74
C TYR A 10 14.36 14.22 -2.79
N TYR A 11 14.48 13.14 -2.02
CA TYR A 11 13.45 12.72 -1.07
C TYR A 11 13.54 13.43 0.29
N SER A 12 14.74 13.83 0.74
CA SER A 12 14.91 14.58 2.00
C SER A 12 14.48 16.05 1.90
N THR A 13 14.62 16.68 0.73
CA THR A 13 14.18 18.07 0.50
C THR A 13 12.65 18.21 0.60
N ARG A 14 11.88 17.12 0.42
CA ARG A 14 10.43 17.07 0.66
C ARG A 14 10.04 16.80 2.12
N ALA A 15 10.98 16.38 2.97
CA ALA A 15 10.71 15.93 4.34
C ALA A 15 10.32 17.07 5.31
N SER A 16 10.45 18.33 4.91
CA SER A 16 10.10 19.52 5.71
C SER A 16 8.97 20.34 5.07
N THR A 17 7.96 19.68 4.53
CA THR A 17 6.76 20.36 4.03
C THR A 17 5.73 20.51 5.15
N ASN A 18 5.41 21.75 5.55
CA ASN A 18 4.37 22.05 6.53
C ASN A 18 3.04 21.35 6.14
N LEU A 19 2.41 20.70 7.12
CA LEU A 19 1.13 19.99 6.96
C LEU A 19 0.07 20.88 6.29
N ASP A 20 0.05 22.16 6.65
CA ASP A 20 -0.88 23.17 6.08
C ASP A 20 -0.62 23.42 4.58
N LYS A 21 0.64 23.35 4.12
CA LYS A 21 0.97 23.50 2.69
C LYS A 21 0.58 22.26 1.90
N LEU A 22 0.70 21.07 2.48
CA LEU A 22 0.25 19.82 1.86
C LEU A 22 -1.28 19.74 1.76
N ILE A 23 -2.00 20.20 2.81
CA ILE A 23 -3.45 20.29 2.80
C ILE A 23 -3.93 21.33 1.78
N ALA A 24 -3.29 22.51 1.72
CA ALA A 24 -3.62 23.53 0.71
C ALA A 24 -3.27 23.11 -0.72
N GLN A 25 -2.22 22.30 -0.92
CA GLN A 25 -1.87 21.76 -2.23
C GLN A 25 -2.84 20.64 -2.67
N SER A 26 -3.37 19.87 -1.71
CA SER A 26 -4.48 18.94 -1.92
C SER A 26 -5.73 19.66 -2.40
N GLU A 27 -6.08 20.83 -1.86
CA GLU A 27 -7.28 21.60 -2.28
C GLU A 27 -7.28 22.00 -3.77
N LYS A 28 -6.10 22.16 -4.38
CA LYS A 28 -5.97 22.35 -5.85
C LYS A 28 -5.98 21.04 -6.66
N GLU A 29 -5.75 19.89 -6.02
CA GLU A 29 -5.70 18.56 -6.66
C GLU A 29 -6.95 17.71 -6.34
N THR A 30 -7.91 18.23 -5.57
CA THR A 30 -9.17 17.54 -5.18
C THR A 30 -10.20 17.55 -6.32
N GLU A 31 -9.79 17.26 -7.55
CA GLU A 31 -10.68 16.79 -8.62
C GLU A 31 -10.58 15.27 -8.82
N THR A 32 -9.62 14.59 -8.19
CA THR A 32 -9.54 13.12 -8.21
C THR A 32 -9.90 12.54 -6.84
N ALA A 33 -11.20 12.34 -6.62
CA ALA A 33 -11.76 11.75 -5.42
C ALA A 33 -11.24 10.33 -5.17
N VAL A 34 -10.71 10.10 -3.97
CA VAL A 34 -10.53 8.78 -3.40
C VAL A 34 -11.84 8.45 -2.69
N GLU A 35 -12.68 7.65 -3.33
CA GLU A 35 -13.96 7.20 -2.74
C GLU A 35 -13.74 5.93 -1.94
N VAL A 36 -14.00 6.04 -0.64
CA VAL A 36 -14.17 4.89 0.25
C VAL A 36 -15.63 4.47 0.12
N VAL A 37 -15.87 3.25 -0.35
CA VAL A 37 -17.25 2.74 -0.52
C VAL A 37 -17.77 2.31 0.85
N THR A 38 -18.72 3.04 1.41
CA THR A 38 -19.48 2.66 2.62
C THR A 38 -20.96 3.00 2.43
N ASP A 39 -21.86 2.07 2.76
CA ASP A 39 -23.32 2.26 2.69
C ASP A 39 -23.82 3.32 3.70
N GLU A 40 -24.78 4.16 3.25
CA GLU A 40 -25.31 5.37 3.89
C GLU A 40 -26.31 5.09 5.03
N GLN A 41 -26.33 5.92 6.10
CA GLN A 41 -27.55 6.48 6.75
C GLN A 41 -27.28 7.82 7.50
N SER A 42 -28.33 8.65 7.57
CA SER A 42 -28.49 10.10 7.89
C SER A 42 -27.87 10.68 9.18
N MET A 43 -27.57 11.99 9.17
CA MET A 43 -26.70 12.65 10.17
C MET A 43 -27.38 13.67 11.12
N ASP A 44 -26.98 13.66 12.40
CA ASP A 44 -27.44 14.48 13.55
C ASP A 44 -26.53 15.71 13.84
N LEU A 45 -26.97 16.67 14.67
CA LEU A 45 -26.24 17.93 14.95
C LEU A 45 -24.90 17.72 15.69
N ASP A 46 -24.82 16.70 16.55
CA ASP A 46 -23.56 16.23 17.17
C ASP A 46 -22.66 15.48 16.17
N GLN A 47 -23.22 15.06 15.04
CA GLN A 47 -22.50 14.51 13.90
C GLN A 47 -21.87 15.63 13.07
N LEU A 48 -22.53 16.78 12.91
CA LEU A 48 -21.95 17.97 12.25
C LEU A 48 -20.69 18.52 12.95
N MET A 49 -20.65 18.47 14.29
CA MET A 49 -19.45 18.87 15.04
C MET A 49 -18.34 17.82 14.95
N ARG A 50 -18.69 16.53 14.94
CA ARG A 50 -17.74 15.44 14.65
C ARG A 50 -17.21 15.52 13.23
N GLU A 51 -18.04 15.84 12.24
CA GLU A 51 -17.65 16.05 10.84
C GLU A 51 -16.61 17.18 10.70
N ALA A 52 -16.70 18.24 11.52
CA ALA A 52 -15.75 19.35 11.48
C ALA A 52 -14.33 18.95 11.95
N GLU A 53 -14.22 18.06 12.95
CA GLU A 53 -12.92 17.49 13.40
C GLU A 53 -12.50 16.26 12.59
N GLU A 54 -13.46 15.49 12.07
CA GLU A 54 -13.24 14.36 11.18
C GLU A 54 -12.73 14.82 9.82
N ALA A 55 -13.20 15.94 9.27
CA ALA A 55 -12.80 16.40 7.94
C ALA A 55 -11.27 16.57 7.79
N PRO A 56 -10.53 17.23 8.71
CA PRO A 56 -9.06 17.25 8.66
C PRO A 56 -8.41 15.87 8.79
N ILE A 57 -8.94 14.99 9.65
CA ILE A 57 -8.37 13.66 9.90
C ILE A 57 -8.58 12.73 8.70
N ILE A 58 -9.79 12.74 8.13
CA ILE A 58 -10.14 12.06 6.89
C ILE A 58 -9.23 12.55 5.76
N ARG A 59 -9.03 13.87 5.62
CA ARG A 59 -8.10 14.44 4.62
C ARG A 59 -6.67 13.95 4.82
N ILE A 60 -6.16 13.90 6.05
CA ILE A 60 -4.82 13.38 6.35
C ILE A 60 -4.71 11.90 5.96
N ALA A 61 -5.68 11.07 6.36
CA ALA A 61 -5.69 9.65 6.01
C ALA A 61 -5.74 9.45 4.48
N ASN A 62 -6.65 10.16 3.80
CA ASN A 62 -6.79 10.11 2.34
C ASN A 62 -5.52 10.58 1.63
N LEU A 63 -4.85 11.63 2.13
CA LEU A 63 -3.57 12.09 1.58
C LEU A 63 -2.48 11.02 1.71
N ILE A 64 -2.38 10.36 2.88
CA ILE A 64 -1.41 9.28 3.12
C ILE A 64 -1.67 8.11 2.17
N LEU A 65 -2.93 7.71 1.97
CA LEU A 65 -3.29 6.60 1.08
C LEU A 65 -3.08 6.95 -0.39
N SER A 66 -3.59 8.10 -0.84
CA SER A 66 -3.49 8.57 -2.22
C SER A 66 -2.03 8.74 -2.64
N ARG A 67 -1.21 9.33 -1.78
CA ARG A 67 0.21 9.51 -2.06
C ARG A 67 0.95 8.17 -2.13
N ALA A 68 0.64 7.21 -1.26
CA ALA A 68 1.23 5.88 -1.32
C ALA A 68 0.91 5.15 -2.64
N ILE A 69 -0.33 5.25 -3.13
CA ILE A 69 -0.75 4.69 -4.43
C ILE A 69 -0.04 5.39 -5.59
N ARG A 70 0.07 6.73 -5.54
CA ARG A 70 0.75 7.55 -6.55
C ARG A 70 2.24 7.21 -6.65
N GLU A 71 2.90 7.07 -5.50
CA GLU A 71 4.33 6.74 -5.38
C GLU A 71 4.61 5.23 -5.48
N ARG A 72 3.58 4.40 -5.73
CA ARG A 72 3.69 2.93 -5.88
C ARG A 72 4.35 2.23 -4.69
N ALA A 73 4.03 2.67 -3.48
CA ALA A 73 4.51 2.04 -2.25
C ALA A 73 3.92 0.62 -2.07
N SER A 74 4.72 -0.31 -1.57
CA SER A 74 4.28 -1.65 -1.17
C SER A 74 3.68 -1.68 0.23
N ASP A 75 4.22 -0.86 1.14
CA ASP A 75 3.76 -0.77 2.52
C ASP A 75 3.76 0.70 2.99
N ILE A 76 2.79 1.05 3.83
CA ILE A 76 2.73 2.30 4.58
C ILE A 76 2.98 1.97 6.05
N HIS A 77 3.88 2.69 6.68
CA HIS A 77 4.23 2.55 8.08
C HIS A 77 3.86 3.83 8.83
N LEU A 78 2.97 3.69 9.79
CA LEU A 78 2.51 4.71 10.73
C LEU A 78 3.15 4.41 12.08
N GLU A 79 4.20 5.16 12.43
CA GLU A 79 5.05 4.82 13.57
C GLU A 79 4.99 5.89 14.66
N PRO A 80 4.37 5.59 15.82
CA PRO A 80 4.30 6.51 16.93
C PRO A 80 5.68 6.61 17.60
N LEU A 81 6.20 7.83 17.67
CA LEU A 81 7.38 8.18 18.46
C LEU A 81 6.94 9.00 19.67
N GLU A 82 7.87 9.32 20.57
CA GLU A 82 7.58 10.05 21.81
C GLU A 82 6.86 11.39 21.54
N LYS A 83 7.35 12.19 20.58
CA LYS A 83 6.87 13.56 20.33
C LYS A 83 6.17 13.77 18.99
N LYS A 84 6.13 12.76 18.13
CA LYS A 84 5.58 12.85 16.77
C LYS A 84 5.19 11.48 16.26
N VAL A 85 4.52 11.45 15.12
CA VAL A 85 4.25 10.22 14.38
C VAL A 85 4.99 10.28 13.05
N ALA A 86 5.80 9.26 12.76
CA ALA A 86 6.54 9.17 11.50
C ALA A 86 5.72 8.35 10.49
N ILE A 87 5.56 8.88 9.28
CA ILE A 87 4.98 8.16 8.15
C ILE A 87 6.12 7.76 7.22
N ARG A 88 6.27 6.46 6.97
CA ARG A 88 7.25 5.92 6.02
C ARG A 88 6.56 5.08 4.96
N TYR A 89 7.04 5.13 3.73
CA TYR A 89 6.63 4.21 2.68
C TYR A 89 7.74 3.24 2.38
N ARG A 90 7.38 1.98 2.14
CA ARG A 90 8.28 1.04 1.48
C ARG A 90 8.08 1.18 -0.03
N ILE A 91 9.12 1.58 -0.73
CA ILE A 91 9.15 1.69 -2.19
C ILE A 91 10.33 0.83 -2.65
N ASP A 92 10.08 -0.12 -3.54
CA ASP A 92 11.09 -1.05 -4.06
C ASP A 92 11.93 -1.73 -2.95
N GLY A 93 11.25 -2.14 -1.88
CA GLY A 93 11.87 -2.83 -0.74
C GLY A 93 12.49 -1.91 0.32
N THR A 94 12.72 -0.62 0.02
CA THR A 94 13.40 0.33 0.90
C THR A 94 12.41 1.27 1.60
N LEU A 95 12.63 1.56 2.88
CA LEU A 95 11.78 2.46 3.67
C LEU A 95 12.25 3.91 3.57
N TYR A 96 11.37 4.79 3.08
CA TYR A 96 11.62 6.22 2.95
C TYR A 96 10.77 7.03 3.93
N PRO A 97 11.33 8.05 4.61
CA PRO A 97 10.54 8.98 5.41
C PRO A 97 9.75 9.91 4.50
N ILE A 98 8.43 10.00 4.71
CA ILE A 98 7.52 10.71 3.80
C ILE A 98 7.04 12.02 4.41
N LEU A 99 6.53 11.95 5.64
CA LEU A 99 6.09 13.10 6.42
C LEU A 99 6.05 12.75 7.91
N THR A 100 5.92 13.76 8.75
CA THR A 100 5.69 13.60 10.18
C THR A 100 4.42 14.31 10.59
N LEU A 101 3.60 13.63 11.40
CA LEU A 101 2.40 14.21 11.98
C LEU A 101 2.66 14.66 13.42
N PRO A 102 2.00 15.74 13.88
CA PRO A 102 1.98 16.11 15.29
C PRO A 102 1.46 14.97 16.17
N LYS A 103 2.01 14.80 17.37
CA LYS A 103 1.58 13.72 18.29
C LYS A 103 0.07 13.76 18.59
N ARG A 104 -0.50 14.97 18.70
CA ARG A 104 -1.92 15.21 19.03
C ARG A 104 -2.92 14.58 18.05
N VAL A 105 -2.52 14.33 16.79
CA VAL A 105 -3.42 13.76 15.78
C VAL A 105 -3.28 12.24 15.64
N GLN A 106 -2.38 11.62 16.43
CA GLN A 106 -2.09 10.19 16.32
C GLN A 106 -3.34 9.32 16.44
N ASP A 107 -4.03 9.44 17.57
CA ASP A 107 -5.11 8.49 17.90
C ASP A 107 -6.30 8.68 16.96
N ALA A 108 -6.57 9.91 16.55
CA ALA A 108 -7.58 10.22 15.55
C ALA A 108 -7.26 9.58 14.18
N VAL A 109 -6.00 9.62 13.73
CA VAL A 109 -5.58 8.98 12.47
C VAL A 109 -5.63 7.46 12.57
N VAL A 110 -5.20 6.89 13.70
CA VAL A 110 -5.30 5.44 13.96
C VAL A 110 -6.76 4.99 13.96
N SER A 111 -7.63 5.69 14.69
CA SER A 111 -9.07 5.39 14.72
C SER A 111 -9.69 5.50 13.34
N ARG A 112 -9.33 6.51 12.53
CA ARG A 112 -9.82 6.61 11.15
C ARG A 112 -9.41 5.41 10.30
N ILE A 113 -8.17 4.92 10.44
CA ILE A 113 -7.71 3.71 9.74
C ILE A 113 -8.45 2.47 10.25
N LYS A 114 -8.70 2.37 11.56
CA LYS A 114 -9.48 1.28 12.14
C LYS A 114 -10.91 1.23 11.63
N ILE A 115 -11.59 2.37 11.56
CA ILE A 115 -12.95 2.49 11.02
C ILE A 115 -13.02 1.97 9.59
N ILE A 116 -12.16 2.46 8.69
CA ILE A 116 -12.19 2.04 7.28
C ILE A 116 -11.77 0.58 7.09
N SER A 117 -11.11 -0.03 8.08
CA SER A 117 -10.63 -1.42 8.04
C SER A 117 -11.50 -2.38 8.86
N GLU A 118 -12.65 -1.92 9.36
CA GLU A 118 -13.60 -2.69 10.18
C GLU A 118 -12.97 -3.28 11.46
N MET A 119 -12.06 -2.54 12.09
CA MET A 119 -11.40 -2.92 13.35
C MET A 119 -12.06 -2.26 14.57
N ASP A 120 -11.89 -2.84 15.76
CA ASP A 120 -12.40 -2.28 17.02
C ASP A 120 -11.59 -1.05 17.43
N ILE A 121 -12.25 0.12 17.39
CA ILE A 121 -11.65 1.42 17.74
C ILE A 121 -11.42 1.59 19.24
N ALA A 122 -12.12 0.84 20.10
CA ALA A 122 -11.97 0.94 21.56
C ALA A 122 -10.83 0.08 22.09
N GLU A 123 -10.43 -0.96 21.35
CA GLU A 123 -9.33 -1.84 21.76
C GLU A 123 -7.98 -1.32 21.24
N HIS A 124 -7.08 -0.97 22.15
CA HIS A 124 -5.74 -0.44 21.85
C HIS A 124 -4.60 -1.30 22.43
N ARG A 125 -4.92 -2.39 23.14
CA ARG A 125 -3.98 -3.19 23.93
C ARG A 125 -3.60 -4.50 23.26
N LEU A 126 -4.35 -4.91 22.23
CA LEU A 126 -4.11 -6.12 21.46
C LEU A 126 -3.81 -5.76 19.99
N PRO A 127 -2.95 -6.54 19.31
CA PRO A 127 -2.82 -6.43 17.87
C PRO A 127 -4.15 -6.69 17.17
N GLN A 128 -4.42 -5.97 16.09
CA GLN A 128 -5.61 -6.16 15.26
C GLN A 128 -5.23 -6.20 13.79
N ASP A 129 -5.97 -6.98 13.00
CA ASP A 129 -5.80 -7.05 11.56
C ASP A 129 -7.14 -6.73 10.87
N GLY A 130 -7.07 -5.94 9.82
CA GLY A 130 -8.22 -5.50 9.05
C GLY A 130 -7.90 -5.45 7.56
N ARG A 131 -8.92 -5.26 6.73
CA ARG A 131 -8.76 -5.12 5.29
C ARG A 131 -9.77 -4.11 4.76
N PHE A 132 -9.40 -3.39 3.71
CA PHE A 132 -10.32 -2.52 3.01
C PHE A 132 -9.91 -2.36 1.55
N ARG A 133 -10.84 -1.90 0.71
CA ARG A 133 -10.57 -1.64 -0.71
C ARG A 133 -10.78 -0.17 -1.01
N VAL A 134 -9.90 0.37 -1.84
CA VAL A 134 -10.01 1.74 -2.35
C VAL A 134 -9.98 1.71 -3.87
N ARG A 135 -10.84 2.51 -4.49
CA ARG A 135 -10.76 2.81 -5.91
C ARG A 135 -10.06 4.15 -6.12
N ALA A 136 -8.92 4.13 -6.81
CA ALA A 136 -8.15 5.33 -7.11
C ALA A 136 -7.60 5.27 -8.54
N HIS A 137 -7.81 6.33 -9.34
CA HIS A 137 -7.34 6.42 -10.73
C HIS A 137 -7.71 5.20 -11.59
N ASN A 138 -8.96 4.73 -11.49
CA ASN A 138 -9.47 3.55 -12.19
C ASN A 138 -8.74 2.23 -11.85
N ARG A 139 -8.08 2.17 -10.68
CA ARG A 139 -7.47 0.96 -10.11
C ARG A 139 -8.13 0.63 -8.78
N ASP A 140 -8.45 -0.64 -8.60
CA ASP A 140 -8.90 -1.19 -7.32
C ASP A 140 -7.67 -1.69 -6.56
N VAL A 141 -7.40 -1.08 -5.40
CA VAL A 141 -6.28 -1.42 -4.53
C VAL A 141 -6.84 -2.01 -3.24
N ASP A 142 -6.46 -3.25 -2.93
CA ASP A 142 -6.79 -3.89 -1.67
C ASP A 142 -5.70 -3.56 -0.64
N PHE A 143 -6.09 -3.12 0.54
CA PHE A 143 -5.20 -2.86 1.67
C PHE A 143 -5.38 -3.96 2.71
N ARG A 144 -4.26 -4.52 3.19
CA ARG A 144 -4.23 -5.30 4.44
C ARG A 144 -3.64 -4.42 5.53
N VAL A 145 -4.31 -4.29 6.65
CA VAL A 145 -3.92 -3.41 7.75
C VAL A 145 -3.62 -4.25 8.98
N SER A 146 -2.57 -3.90 9.70
CA SER A 146 -2.24 -4.47 10.99
C SER A 146 -1.93 -3.34 11.97
N THR A 147 -2.50 -3.38 13.17
CA THR A 147 -2.15 -2.50 14.28
C THR A 147 -1.45 -3.30 15.37
N ILE A 148 -0.43 -2.70 15.98
CA ILE A 148 0.26 -3.30 17.13
C ILE A 148 0.47 -2.24 18.22
N PRO A 149 0.10 -2.53 19.48
CA PRO A 149 0.38 -1.63 20.60
C PRO A 149 1.89 -1.48 20.78
N THR A 150 2.34 -0.24 20.96
CA THR A 150 3.73 0.10 21.28
C THR A 150 3.78 1.06 22.47
N ARG A 151 4.98 1.35 22.98
CA ARG A 151 5.19 2.26 24.12
C ARG A 151 4.55 3.64 23.94
N PHE A 152 4.49 4.14 22.71
CA PHE A 152 4.02 5.50 22.42
C PHE A 152 2.66 5.53 21.73
N GLY A 153 1.94 4.41 21.65
CA GLY A 153 0.66 4.29 20.95
C GLY A 153 0.65 3.12 19.97
N GLU A 154 -0.32 3.08 19.08
CA GLU A 154 -0.43 2.00 18.11
C GLU A 154 0.40 2.28 16.86
N LYS A 155 1.28 1.33 16.53
CA LYS A 155 1.92 1.29 15.22
C LYS A 155 0.96 0.65 14.24
N VAL A 156 0.78 1.29 13.09
CA VAL A 156 -0.09 0.79 12.02
C VAL A 156 0.75 0.50 10.78
N VAL A 157 0.53 -0.65 10.17
CA VAL A 157 1.17 -1.04 8.90
C VAL A 157 0.07 -1.38 7.91
N LEU A 158 0.12 -0.77 6.73
CA LEU A 158 -0.80 -1.07 5.64
C LEU A 158 -0.01 -1.64 4.48
N ARG A 159 -0.37 -2.81 3.99
CA ARG A 159 0.18 -3.41 2.77
C ARG A 159 -0.76 -3.19 1.60
N LEU A 160 -0.21 -2.67 0.51
CA LEU A 160 -0.94 -2.41 -0.72
C LEU A 160 -0.85 -3.62 -1.64
N LEU A 161 -1.99 -4.09 -2.13
CA LEU A 161 -2.11 -5.13 -3.13
C LEU A 161 -2.81 -4.55 -4.36
N ASP A 162 -2.02 -4.14 -5.35
CA ASP A 162 -2.51 -3.70 -6.65
C ASP A 162 -2.77 -4.94 -7.54
N LYS A 163 -4.03 -5.39 -7.60
CA LYS A 163 -4.45 -6.53 -8.44
C LYS A 163 -4.25 -6.27 -9.93
N ALA A 164 -4.21 -5.01 -10.37
CA ALA A 164 -4.02 -4.67 -11.78
C ALA A 164 -2.58 -4.91 -12.23
N GLN A 165 -1.58 -4.75 -11.35
CA GLN A 165 -0.19 -5.10 -11.68
C GLN A 165 -0.01 -6.59 -11.98
N LEU A 166 -0.72 -7.47 -11.25
CA LEU A 166 -0.62 -8.91 -11.44
C LEU A 166 -1.34 -9.41 -12.70
N THR A 167 -2.40 -8.72 -13.13
CA THR A 167 -3.20 -9.13 -14.29
C THR A 167 -2.65 -8.68 -15.63
N GLY A 168 -1.74 -7.70 -15.68
CA GLY A 168 -1.11 -7.22 -16.91
C GLY A 168 0.28 -7.79 -17.21
N LEU A 169 0.86 -8.56 -16.29
CA LEU A 169 2.25 -9.01 -16.42
C LEU A 169 2.35 -10.29 -17.25
N THR A 170 2.92 -10.15 -18.44
CA THR A 170 3.25 -11.24 -19.35
C THR A 170 4.73 -11.59 -19.22
N ILE A 171 5.12 -12.78 -19.66
CA ILE A 171 6.48 -13.29 -19.51
C ILE A 171 7.53 -12.39 -20.20
N ASP A 172 7.15 -11.74 -21.30
CA ASP A 172 7.93 -10.76 -22.06
C ASP A 172 8.15 -9.44 -21.31
N ARG A 173 7.32 -9.13 -20.31
CA ARG A 173 7.39 -7.91 -19.49
C ARG A 173 8.05 -8.12 -18.13
N LEU A 174 8.65 -9.29 -17.89
CA LEU A 174 9.39 -9.60 -16.67
C LEU A 174 10.76 -8.89 -16.58
N GLY A 175 11.23 -8.27 -17.68
CA GLY A 175 12.54 -7.63 -17.73
C GLY A 175 13.70 -8.63 -17.83
N LEU A 176 13.44 -9.85 -18.32
CA LEU A 176 14.47 -10.85 -18.60
C LEU A 176 15.25 -10.46 -19.86
N GLU A 177 16.56 -10.65 -19.85
CA GLU A 177 17.37 -10.59 -21.07
C GLU A 177 16.85 -11.61 -22.10
N GLU A 178 16.98 -11.29 -23.38
CA GLU A 178 16.36 -12.06 -24.46
C GLU A 178 16.79 -13.54 -24.49
N ASN A 179 18.08 -13.80 -24.29
CA ASN A 179 18.64 -15.15 -24.16
C ASN A 179 18.09 -15.93 -22.94
N VAL A 180 17.77 -15.25 -21.83
CA VAL A 180 17.18 -15.84 -20.63
C VAL A 180 15.69 -16.08 -20.85
N LEU A 181 14.99 -15.13 -21.46
CA LEU A 181 13.58 -15.23 -21.82
C LEU A 181 13.33 -16.43 -22.74
N GLU A 182 14.15 -16.62 -23.78
CA GLU A 182 14.05 -17.77 -24.68
C GLU A 182 14.21 -19.10 -23.94
N LYS A 183 15.25 -19.22 -23.09
CA LYS A 183 15.48 -20.41 -22.27
C LYS A 183 14.31 -20.67 -21.32
N TYR A 184 13.80 -19.62 -20.69
CA TYR A 184 12.69 -19.71 -19.74
C TYR A 184 11.39 -20.13 -20.45
N GLN A 185 11.07 -19.53 -21.59
CA GLN A 185 9.94 -19.91 -22.44
C GLN A 185 10.04 -21.37 -22.92
N LYS A 186 11.24 -21.83 -23.26
CA LYS A 186 11.48 -23.23 -23.66
C LYS A 186 11.28 -24.19 -22.49
N ALA A 187 11.71 -23.80 -21.28
CA ALA A 187 11.59 -24.60 -20.07
C ALA A 187 10.13 -24.78 -19.63
N ILE A 188 9.34 -23.70 -19.60
CA ILE A 188 7.92 -23.77 -19.17
C ILE A 188 7.05 -24.58 -20.14
N LYS A 189 7.47 -24.72 -21.40
CA LYS A 189 6.76 -25.50 -22.43
C LYS A 189 7.17 -26.98 -22.46
N GLN A 190 8.10 -27.41 -21.62
CA GLN A 190 8.43 -28.84 -21.52
C GLN A 190 7.21 -29.61 -20.98
N PRO A 191 6.94 -30.84 -21.49
CA PRO A 191 5.76 -31.62 -21.10
C PRO A 191 5.79 -32.08 -19.64
N TYR A 192 6.99 -32.17 -19.05
CA TYR A 192 7.22 -32.50 -17.65
C TYR A 192 8.57 -31.93 -17.20
N GLY A 193 8.72 -31.75 -15.89
CA GLY A 193 9.92 -31.21 -15.29
C GLY A 193 9.59 -30.36 -14.06
N MET A 194 10.63 -29.86 -13.41
CA MET A 194 10.51 -28.99 -12.24
C MET A 194 11.21 -27.66 -12.52
N ILE A 195 10.49 -26.56 -12.30
CA ILE A 195 11.04 -25.21 -12.33
C ILE A 195 10.97 -24.66 -10.92
N VAL A 196 12.12 -24.27 -10.37
CA VAL A 196 12.22 -23.71 -9.02
C VAL A 196 12.60 -22.24 -9.13
N LEU A 197 11.71 -21.37 -8.66
CA LEU A 197 11.95 -19.94 -8.54
C LEU A 197 12.47 -19.66 -7.12
N THR A 198 13.73 -19.25 -7.00
CA THR A 198 14.38 -18.95 -5.71
C THR A 198 14.65 -17.46 -5.57
N GLY A 199 14.85 -17.00 -4.33
CA GLY A 199 15.13 -15.61 -4.00
C GLY A 199 14.47 -15.16 -2.70
N PRO A 200 14.85 -14.00 -2.15
CA PRO A 200 14.32 -13.49 -0.89
C PRO A 200 12.84 -13.08 -1.00
N THR A 201 12.18 -12.87 0.13
CA THR A 201 10.79 -12.37 0.14
C THR A 201 10.67 -11.08 -0.68
N SER A 202 9.57 -10.96 -1.44
CA SER A 202 9.26 -9.80 -2.28
C SER A 202 10.16 -9.55 -3.50
N CYS A 203 11.01 -10.49 -3.92
CA CYS A 203 11.82 -10.34 -5.14
C CYS A 203 11.08 -10.71 -6.45
N GLY A 204 9.74 -10.76 -6.45
CA GLY A 204 8.95 -11.07 -7.65
C GLY A 204 8.78 -12.55 -8.00
N LYS A 205 9.10 -13.52 -7.11
CA LYS A 205 8.92 -14.96 -7.41
C LYS A 205 7.49 -15.33 -7.80
N SER A 206 6.51 -14.97 -6.98
CA SER A 206 5.11 -15.26 -7.25
C SER A 206 4.69 -14.58 -8.55
N THR A 207 5.10 -13.34 -8.75
CA THR A 207 4.86 -12.58 -9.99
C THR A 207 5.39 -13.29 -11.23
N SER A 208 6.65 -13.76 -11.22
CA SER A 208 7.24 -14.54 -12.32
C SER A 208 6.54 -15.88 -12.53
N LEU A 209 6.16 -16.58 -11.45
CA LEU A 209 5.43 -17.84 -11.51
C LEU A 209 4.07 -17.66 -12.18
N TYR A 210 3.30 -16.65 -11.77
CA TYR A 210 1.99 -16.35 -12.35
C TYR A 210 2.09 -15.93 -13.83
N ALA A 211 3.13 -15.20 -14.22
CA ALA A 211 3.40 -14.87 -15.62
C ALA A 211 3.69 -16.14 -16.45
N ALA A 212 4.47 -17.09 -15.89
CA ALA A 212 4.75 -18.38 -16.54
C ALA A 212 3.51 -19.26 -16.67
N ILE A 213 2.71 -19.40 -15.60
CA ILE A 213 1.44 -20.15 -15.61
C ILE A 213 0.51 -19.58 -16.68
N ARG A 214 0.37 -18.25 -16.73
CA ARG A 214 -0.44 -17.57 -17.74
C ARG A 214 0.04 -17.86 -19.16
N ALA A 215 1.36 -17.91 -19.39
CA ALA A 215 1.92 -18.19 -20.71
C ALA A 215 1.65 -19.62 -21.21
N ILE A 216 1.44 -20.58 -20.29
CA ILE A 216 1.12 -21.98 -20.65
C ILE A 216 -0.36 -22.32 -20.52
N ASN A 217 -1.17 -21.43 -19.95
CA ASN A 217 -2.58 -21.63 -19.69
C ASN A 217 -3.35 -21.80 -21.00
N SER A 218 -3.88 -23.00 -21.21
CA SER A 218 -4.60 -23.37 -22.42
C SER A 218 -5.66 -24.44 -22.09
N PRO A 219 -6.79 -24.49 -22.82
CA PRO A 219 -7.92 -25.39 -22.49
C PRO A 219 -7.56 -26.89 -22.48
N ASP A 220 -6.49 -27.27 -23.16
CA ASP A 220 -5.95 -28.63 -23.24
C ASP A 220 -5.10 -29.04 -22.02
N LYS A 221 -4.86 -28.13 -21.06
CA LYS A 221 -4.05 -28.40 -19.87
C LYS A 221 -4.86 -28.18 -18.60
N ASN A 222 -4.81 -29.15 -17.70
CA ASN A 222 -5.32 -29.01 -16.34
C ASN A 222 -4.20 -28.50 -15.43
N ILE A 223 -4.33 -27.26 -14.93
CA ILE A 223 -3.33 -26.61 -14.06
C ILE A 223 -3.93 -26.49 -12.65
N LEU A 224 -3.21 -27.03 -11.65
CA LEU A 224 -3.57 -26.96 -10.23
C LEU A 224 -2.49 -26.16 -9.47
N THR A 225 -2.90 -25.25 -8.58
CA THR A 225 -2.00 -24.54 -7.67
C THR A 225 -2.36 -24.84 -6.21
N ILE A 226 -1.34 -24.81 -5.35
CA ILE A 226 -1.48 -24.89 -3.89
C ILE A 226 -0.70 -23.70 -3.34
N GLU A 227 -1.37 -22.82 -2.60
CA GLU A 227 -0.83 -21.55 -2.11
C GLU A 227 -1.22 -21.36 -0.63
N ASP A 228 -0.40 -20.59 0.10
CA ASP A 228 -0.59 -20.24 1.52
C ASP A 228 -0.72 -18.70 1.65
N PRO A 229 -1.94 -18.12 1.50
CA PRO A 229 -2.19 -16.69 1.24
C PRO A 229 -2.37 -15.74 2.46
#